data_AF-A0A914VED6-F1
#
_entry.id   AF-A0A914VED6-F1
#
_cell.length_a   1.000
_cell.length_b   1.000
_cell.length_c   1.000
_cell.angle_alpha   90.00
_cell.angle_beta   90.00
_cell.angle_gamma   90.00
#
_symmetry.space_group_name_H-M   'P 1'
#
loop_
_entity.id
_entity.type
_entity.pdbx_description
1 polymer ?
#
loop_
_entity_poly.entity_id
_entity_poly.type
_entity_poly.pdbx_seq_one_letter_code
_entity_poly.pdbx_strand_id
1 'polypeptide(L)'
;AFYSDTDEAKKSRSPWILKRLYDWSHRAKTREIVRHVQHALGECDREFEDEELNQFLSKTWHDLFPGSYQLPAMEQKRLQAVWELFHSELKFLNYQLLVLRNVYKEPLKNCQVEGCLLTVEPDLLFGNLDELCQISVSFCREFLNSLSSARITK
;
A
#
# COMPACT_ATOMS: atom_id res chain seq x y z
N ALA A 1 44.00 -63.46 26.12
CA ALA A 1 42.94 -62.73 25.40
C ALA A 1 42.36 -61.70 26.35
N PHE A 2 42.39 -60.41 26.00
CA PHE A 2 41.34 -59.44 26.29
C PHE A 2 41.82 -58.10 25.71
N TYR A 3 41.65 -57.94 24.40
CA TYR A 3 41.67 -56.61 23.81
C TYR A 3 40.44 -55.90 24.36
N SER A 4 40.64 -54.80 25.08
CA SER A 4 39.57 -53.92 25.52
C SER A 4 38.90 -53.30 24.30
N ASP A 5 37.70 -53.76 23.99
CA ASP A 5 36.76 -53.09 23.11
C ASP A 5 36.55 -51.65 23.60
N THR A 6 37.28 -50.72 23.00
CA THR A 6 36.85 -49.32 22.89
C THR A 6 35.68 -49.28 21.92
N ASP A 7 34.54 -49.77 22.38
CA ASP A 7 33.27 -49.53 21.75
C ASP A 7 32.87 -48.09 22.14
N GLU A 8 33.45 -47.12 21.42
CA GLU A 8 32.96 -45.75 21.44
C GLU A 8 31.49 -45.81 21.02
N ALA A 9 30.60 -45.74 22.01
CA ALA A 9 29.18 -45.56 21.82
C ALA A 9 28.96 -44.27 21.02
N LYS A 10 28.92 -44.42 19.70
CA LYS A 10 28.51 -43.38 18.75
C LYS A 10 27.12 -42.98 19.18
N LYS A 11 27.03 -41.86 19.90
CA LYS A 11 25.78 -41.24 20.36
C LYS A 11 24.90 -41.06 19.12
N SER A 12 24.03 -42.04 18.88
CA SER A 12 23.04 -42.01 17.82
C SER A 12 22.07 -40.89 18.17
N ARG A 13 22.36 -39.69 17.67
CA ARG A 13 21.50 -38.52 17.86
C ARG A 13 20.19 -38.87 17.17
N SER A 14 19.10 -38.89 17.95
CA SER A 14 17.77 -39.23 17.45
C SER A 14 17.48 -38.44 16.18
N PRO A 15 17.07 -39.09 15.06
CA PRO A 15 16.84 -38.44 13.77
C PRO A 15 15.89 -37.24 13.85
N TRP A 16 15.01 -37.25 14.84
CA TRP A 16 14.03 -36.21 15.16
C TRP A 16 14.64 -34.91 15.71
N ILE A 17 15.86 -34.93 16.27
CA ILE A 17 16.50 -33.73 16.82
C ILE A 17 16.88 -32.76 15.70
N LEU A 18 17.46 -33.26 14.61
CA LEU A 18 17.83 -32.43 13.45
C LEU A 18 16.58 -31.84 12.80
N LYS A 19 15.52 -32.65 12.62
CA LYS A 19 14.23 -32.17 12.13
C LYS A 19 13.65 -31.09 13.05
N ARG A 20 13.67 -31.30 14.38
CA ARG A 20 13.15 -30.33 15.35
C ARG A 20 13.94 -29.02 15.35
N LEU A 21 15.28 -29.09 15.24
CA LEU A 21 16.14 -27.90 15.14
C LEU A 21 15.90 -27.15 13.82
N TYR A 22 15.77 -27.88 12.72
CA TYR A 22 15.39 -27.31 11.42
C TYR A 22 14.05 -26.58 11.52
N ASP A 23 13.02 -27.23 12.07
CA ASP A 23 11.70 -26.62 12.23
C ASP A 23 11.72 -25.43 13.19
N TRP A 24 12.55 -25.46 14.24
CA TRP A 24 12.71 -24.34 15.16
C TRP A 24 13.39 -23.15 14.48
N SER A 25 14.46 -23.40 13.71
CA SER A 25 15.13 -22.36 12.92
C SER A 25 14.18 -21.74 11.90
N HIS A 26 13.37 -22.55 11.20
CA HIS A 26 12.39 -22.03 10.25
C HIS A 26 11.33 -21.18 10.95
N ARG A 27 10.80 -21.64 12.09
CA ARG A 27 9.88 -20.83 12.91
C ARG A 27 10.51 -19.52 13.38
N ALA A 28 11.77 -19.52 13.78
CA ALA A 28 12.48 -18.31 14.18
C ALA A 28 12.64 -17.33 13.01
N LYS A 29 13.07 -17.81 11.83
CA LYS A 29 13.15 -17.00 10.61
C LYS A 29 11.79 -16.41 10.21
N THR A 30 10.72 -17.21 10.25
CA THR A 30 9.36 -16.74 9.96
C THR A 30 8.92 -15.64 10.94
N ARG A 31 9.20 -15.78 12.23
CA ARG A 31 8.89 -14.75 13.23
C ARG A 31 9.64 -13.44 12.96
N GLU A 32 10.90 -13.53 12.56
CA GLU A 32 11.70 -12.34 12.25
C GLU A 32 11.15 -11.62 11.02
N ILE A 33 10.82 -12.35 9.95
CA ILE A 33 10.18 -11.76 8.76
C ILE A 33 8.87 -11.07 9.13
N VAL A 34 8.02 -11.71 9.94
CA VAL A 34 6.76 -11.10 10.40
C VAL A 34 7.02 -9.82 11.20
N ARG A 35 8.06 -9.80 12.04
CA ARG A 35 8.44 -8.60 12.82
C ARG A 35 8.86 -7.46 11.90
N HIS A 36 9.69 -7.72 10.90
CA HIS A 36 10.12 -6.70 9.93
C HIS A 36 8.94 -6.18 9.10
N VAL A 37 8.05 -7.06 8.64
CA VAL A 37 6.83 -6.65 7.93
C VAL A 37 5.93 -5.78 8.80
N GLN A 38 5.72 -6.15 10.07
CA GLN A 38 4.93 -5.35 11.00
C GLN A 38 5.57 -3.98 11.26
N HIS A 39 6.89 -3.92 11.38
CA HIS A 39 7.61 -2.67 11.53
C HIS A 39 7.48 -1.78 10.29
N ALA A 40 7.70 -2.36 9.11
CA ALA A 40 7.60 -1.67 7.82
C ALA A 40 6.18 -1.13 7.55
N LEU A 41 5.14 -1.85 7.98
CA LEU A 41 3.75 -1.36 7.91
C LEU A 41 3.44 -0.23 8.91
N GLY A 42 4.22 -0.10 9.98
CA GLY A 42 4.09 0.99 10.94
C GLY A 42 4.75 2.29 10.47
N GLU A 43 5.77 2.20 9.62
CA GLU A 43 6.43 3.34 8.99
C GLU A 43 5.65 3.76 7.74
N CYS A 44 4.62 4.58 7.93
CA CYS A 44 3.78 5.07 6.84
C CYS A 44 4.41 6.30 6.16
N ASP A 45 4.66 6.20 4.86
CA ASP A 45 5.06 7.33 4.04
C ASP A 45 3.83 8.19 3.66
N ARG A 46 3.92 9.48 3.97
CA ARG A 46 2.87 10.50 3.78
C ARG A 46 3.09 11.40 2.57
N GLU A 47 4.03 11.10 1.67
CA GLU A 47 4.36 11.97 0.53
C GLU A 47 3.13 12.43 -0.29
N PHE A 48 2.16 11.54 -0.50
CA PHE A 48 0.94 11.82 -1.26
C PHE A 48 -0.31 12.07 -0.39
N GLU A 49 -0.15 12.25 0.92
CA GLU A 49 -1.27 12.59 1.79
C GLU A 49 -1.70 14.04 1.55
N ASP A 50 -2.95 14.21 1.11
CA ASP A 50 -3.52 15.52 0.81
C ASP A 50 -4.84 15.68 1.56
N GLU A 51 -4.80 16.39 2.69
CA GLU A 51 -5.98 16.63 3.54
C GLU A 51 -7.10 17.36 2.79
N GLU A 52 -6.75 18.28 1.88
CA GLU A 52 -7.72 19.05 1.11
C GLU A 52 -8.45 18.16 0.11
N LEU A 53 -7.76 17.21 -0.54
CA LEU A 53 -8.42 16.23 -1.40
C LEU A 53 -9.20 15.20 -0.60
N ASN A 54 -8.66 14.73 0.53
CA ASN A 54 -9.26 13.69 1.36
C ASN A 54 -10.62 14.08 1.93
N GLN A 55 -10.87 15.37 2.18
CA GLN A 55 -12.19 15.84 2.62
C GLN A 55 -13.31 15.54 1.61
N PHE A 56 -13.00 15.30 0.33
CA PHE A 56 -13.98 15.06 -0.73
C PHE A 56 -14.32 13.57 -0.91
N LEU A 57 -13.59 12.65 -0.25
CA LEU A 57 -13.85 11.21 -0.34
C LEU A 57 -15.25 10.84 0.16
N SER A 58 -15.70 11.46 1.24
CA SER A 58 -17.01 11.22 1.86
C SER A 58 -18.12 12.15 1.39
N LYS A 59 -17.80 13.17 0.58
CA LYS A 59 -18.77 14.14 0.08
C LYS A 59 -19.59 13.59 -1.07
N THR A 60 -20.74 14.21 -1.30
CA THR A 60 -21.61 13.98 -2.45
C THR A 60 -21.55 15.17 -3.41
N TRP A 61 -22.05 14.99 -4.63
CA TRP A 61 -22.09 16.07 -5.61
C TRP A 61 -22.94 17.27 -5.15
N HIS A 62 -23.94 17.06 -4.28
CA HIS A 62 -24.75 18.13 -3.71
C HIS A 62 -23.96 19.04 -2.77
N ASP A 63 -22.99 18.49 -2.04
CA ASP A 63 -22.10 19.26 -1.16
C ASP A 63 -21.17 20.16 -1.98
N LEU A 64 -20.80 19.70 -3.17
CA LEU A 64 -19.96 20.46 -4.08
C LEU A 64 -20.78 21.51 -4.87
N PHE A 65 -22.01 21.19 -5.26
CA PHE A 65 -22.87 22.08 -6.06
C PHE A 65 -24.17 22.42 -5.31
N PRO A 66 -24.12 23.26 -4.26
CA PRO A 66 -25.31 23.73 -3.58
C PRO A 66 -26.17 24.55 -4.55
N GLY A 67 -27.49 24.36 -4.51
CA GLY A 67 -28.41 25.04 -5.44
C GLY A 67 -28.54 24.39 -6.82
N SER A 68 -27.87 23.26 -7.06
CA SER A 68 -27.96 22.49 -8.31
C SER A 68 -29.39 22.12 -8.72
N TYR A 69 -30.30 21.93 -7.75
CA TYR A 69 -31.72 21.65 -7.99
C TYR A 69 -32.47 22.76 -8.73
N GLN A 70 -31.95 23.99 -8.73
CA GLN A 70 -32.55 25.13 -9.45
C GLN A 70 -32.13 25.19 -10.93
N LEU A 71 -31.14 24.38 -11.32
CA LEU A 71 -30.63 24.36 -12.69
C LEU A 71 -31.50 23.47 -13.60
N PRO A 72 -31.52 23.72 -14.91
CA PRO A 72 -32.15 22.81 -15.87
C PRO A 72 -31.60 21.39 -15.75
N ALA A 73 -32.44 20.38 -15.97
CA ALA A 73 -32.08 18.97 -15.81
C ALA A 73 -30.82 18.55 -16.60
N MET A 74 -30.59 19.15 -17.77
CA MET A 74 -29.39 18.88 -18.57
C MET A 74 -28.11 19.39 -17.90
N GLU A 75 -28.16 20.57 -17.26
CA GLU A 75 -27.01 21.13 -16.55
C GLU A 75 -26.73 20.36 -15.25
N GLN A 76 -27.77 19.88 -14.57
CA GLN A 76 -27.61 18.98 -13.42
C GLN A 76 -26.85 17.70 -13.80
N LYS A 77 -27.26 17.04 -14.89
CA LYS A 77 -26.57 15.86 -15.42
C LYS A 77 -25.11 16.14 -15.78
N ARG A 78 -24.84 17.32 -16.36
CA ARG A 78 -23.47 17.74 -16.72
C ARG A 78 -22.60 17.88 -15.47
N LEU A 79 -23.08 18.59 -14.43
CA LEU A 79 -22.36 18.76 -13.17
C LEU A 79 -22.18 17.44 -12.42
N GLN A 80 -23.18 16.57 -12.46
CA GLN A 80 -23.09 15.24 -11.87
C GLN A 80 -21.99 14.41 -12.56
N ALA A 81 -21.93 14.38 -13.89
CA ALA A 81 -20.88 13.66 -14.63
C ALA A 81 -19.47 14.21 -14.32
N VAL A 82 -19.35 15.54 -14.20
CA VAL A 82 -18.10 16.22 -13.80
C VAL A 82 -17.68 15.79 -12.39
N TRP A 83 -18.63 15.75 -11.44
CA TRP A 83 -18.36 15.24 -10.10
C TRP A 83 -17.96 13.77 -10.10
N GLU A 84 -18.68 12.91 -10.82
CA GLU A 84 -18.42 11.47 -10.87
C GLU A 84 -17.03 11.17 -11.42
N LEU A 85 -16.59 11.91 -12.44
CA LEU A 85 -15.21 11.83 -12.95
C LEU A 85 -14.20 12.09 -11.83
N PHE A 86 -14.30 13.24 -11.17
CA PHE A 86 -13.38 13.62 -10.09
C PHE A 86 -13.42 12.66 -8.91
N HIS A 87 -14.62 12.27 -8.46
CA HIS A 87 -14.76 11.37 -7.32
C HIS A 87 -14.23 9.97 -7.62
N SER A 88 -14.42 9.49 -8.85
CA SER A 88 -13.86 8.21 -9.29
C SER A 88 -12.33 8.24 -9.30
N GLU A 89 -11.72 9.32 -9.78
CA GLU A 89 -10.27 9.48 -9.79
C GLU A 89 -9.71 9.60 -8.37
N LEU A 90 -10.38 10.38 -7.51
CA LEU A 90 -9.99 10.55 -6.11
C LEU A 90 -10.03 9.21 -5.35
N LYS A 91 -11.04 8.38 -5.63
CA LYS A 91 -11.15 7.00 -5.10
C LYS A 91 -10.09 6.08 -5.68
N PHE A 92 -9.80 6.18 -6.97
CA PHE A 92 -8.75 5.41 -7.63
C PHE A 92 -7.38 5.70 -6.99
N LEU A 93 -7.05 6.98 -6.81
CA LEU A 93 -5.86 7.41 -6.09
C LEU A 93 -5.81 6.83 -4.66
N ASN A 94 -6.82 7.11 -3.83
CA ASN A 94 -6.77 6.80 -2.40
C ASN A 94 -6.88 5.30 -2.09
N TYR A 95 -7.79 4.60 -2.75
CA TYR A 95 -8.10 3.21 -2.41
C TYR A 95 -7.36 2.20 -3.26
N GLN A 96 -6.73 2.61 -4.36
CA GLN A 96 -5.96 1.70 -5.21
C GLN A 96 -4.48 2.09 -5.26
N LEU A 97 -4.15 3.27 -5.79
CA LEU A 97 -2.74 3.65 -6.00
C LEU A 97 -1.97 3.80 -4.69
N LEU A 98 -2.51 4.56 -3.73
CA LEU A 98 -1.86 4.76 -2.44
C LEU A 98 -1.82 3.49 -1.59
N VAL A 99 -2.78 2.58 -1.76
CA VAL A 99 -2.73 1.27 -1.12
C VAL A 99 -1.59 0.44 -1.72
N LEU A 100 -1.48 0.38 -3.05
CA LEU A 100 -0.38 -0.30 -3.73
C LEU A 100 0.99 0.27 -3.31
N ARG A 101 1.09 1.59 -3.16
CA ARG A 101 2.33 2.25 -2.76
C ARG A 101 2.64 2.04 -1.28
N ASN A 102 1.77 2.52 -0.40
CA ASN A 102 2.07 2.67 1.03
C ASN A 102 1.86 1.38 1.83
N VAL A 103 1.05 0.43 1.35
CA VAL A 103 0.81 -0.85 2.05
C VAL A 103 1.63 -2.00 1.45
N TYR A 104 2.01 -1.91 0.18
CA TYR A 104 2.76 -2.97 -0.49
C TYR A 104 4.16 -2.54 -0.91
N LYS A 105 4.32 -1.56 -1.82
CA LYS A 105 5.63 -1.19 -2.40
C LYS A 105 6.63 -0.67 -1.37
N GLU A 106 6.27 0.35 -0.60
CA GLU A 106 7.15 0.95 0.39
C GLU A 106 7.46 -0.02 1.55
N PRO A 107 6.47 -0.71 2.15
CA PRO A 107 6.76 -1.72 3.16
C PRO A 107 7.65 -2.87 2.65
N LEU A 108 7.49 -3.28 1.38
CA LEU A 108 8.39 -4.25 0.76
C LEU A 108 9.83 -3.73 0.70
N LYS A 109 10.04 -2.49 0.24
CA LYS A 109 11.37 -1.86 0.20
C LYS A 109 11.98 -1.74 1.60
N ASN A 110 11.20 -1.35 2.61
CA ASN A 110 11.65 -1.29 4.00
C ASN A 110 12.07 -2.69 4.51
N CYS A 111 11.31 -3.73 4.18
CA CYS A 111 11.71 -5.11 4.49
C CYS A 111 13.02 -5.52 3.80
N GLN A 112 13.28 -5.02 2.58
CA GLN A 112 14.52 -5.29 1.84
C GLN A 112 15.74 -4.62 2.46
N VAL A 113 15.59 -3.43 3.03
CA VAL A 113 16.66 -2.77 3.83
C VAL A 113 17.06 -3.64 5.02
N GLU A 114 16.09 -4.30 5.64
CA GLU A 114 16.29 -5.25 6.76
C GLU A 114 16.76 -6.65 6.30
N GLY A 115 17.07 -6.84 5.01
CA GLY A 115 17.56 -8.11 4.46
C GLY A 115 16.50 -9.18 4.21
N CYS A 116 15.22 -8.81 4.25
CA CYS A 116 14.09 -9.70 3.93
C CYS A 116 13.61 -9.52 2.48
N LEU A 117 12.98 -10.55 1.88
CA LEU A 117 12.29 -10.44 0.58
C LEU A 117 13.16 -9.94 -0.60
N LEU A 118 14.47 -10.19 -0.56
CA LEU A 118 15.45 -9.70 -1.54
C LEU A 118 15.27 -10.27 -2.96
N THR A 119 14.50 -11.34 -3.13
CA THR A 119 14.26 -11.99 -4.43
C THR A 119 13.16 -11.30 -5.25
N VAL A 120 12.45 -10.34 -4.66
CA VAL A 120 11.36 -9.61 -5.32
C VAL A 120 11.93 -8.33 -5.93
N GLU A 121 11.57 -8.06 -7.18
CA GLU A 121 11.92 -6.82 -7.88
C GLU A 121 10.74 -5.84 -7.81
N PRO A 122 10.79 -4.77 -6.97
CA PRO A 122 9.65 -3.85 -6.80
C PRO A 122 9.26 -3.13 -8.08
N ASP A 123 10.23 -2.70 -8.89
CA ASP A 123 9.97 -1.95 -10.12
C ASP A 123 9.28 -2.79 -11.19
N LEU A 124 9.53 -4.11 -11.22
CA LEU A 124 8.83 -5.03 -12.12
C LEU A 124 7.39 -5.31 -11.66
N LEU A 125 7.17 -5.37 -10.33
CA LEU A 125 5.87 -5.68 -9.75
C LEU A 125 4.90 -4.49 -9.81
N PHE A 126 5.41 -3.28 -9.56
CA PHE A 126 4.58 -2.08 -9.45
C PHE A 126 4.72 -1.12 -10.63
N GLY A 127 5.74 -1.29 -11.48
CA GLY A 127 5.96 -0.44 -12.65
C GLY A 127 6.12 1.04 -12.26
N ASN A 128 5.49 1.91 -13.03
CA ASN A 128 5.50 3.37 -12.89
C ASN A 128 4.51 3.90 -11.83
N LEU A 129 4.36 3.17 -10.71
CA LEU A 129 3.35 3.48 -9.69
C LEU A 129 3.51 4.89 -9.10
N ASP A 130 4.75 5.36 -8.90
CA ASP A 130 5.00 6.67 -8.30
C ASP A 130 4.59 7.80 -9.25
N GLU A 131 4.89 7.65 -10.55
CA GLU A 131 4.43 8.58 -11.59
C GLU A 131 2.91 8.58 -11.71
N LEU A 132 2.26 7.41 -11.61
CA LEU A 132 0.80 7.32 -11.61
C LEU A 132 0.18 8.03 -10.41
N CYS A 133 0.76 7.87 -9.21
CA CYS A 133 0.31 8.60 -8.01
C CYS A 133 0.44 10.11 -8.23
N GLN A 134 1.59 10.56 -8.73
CA GLN A 134 1.87 11.98 -8.99
C GLN A 134 0.89 12.59 -10.00
N ILE A 135 0.65 11.90 -11.12
CA ILE A 135 -0.29 12.36 -12.16
C ILE A 135 -1.71 12.43 -11.60
N SER A 136 -2.15 11.42 -10.86
CA SER A 136 -3.52 11.36 -10.30
C SER A 136 -3.73 12.46 -9.25
N VAL A 137 -2.73 12.75 -8.41
CA VAL A 137 -2.76 13.88 -7.47
C VAL A 137 -2.82 15.21 -8.22
N SER A 138 -1.99 15.40 -9.24
CA SER A 138 -1.98 16.64 -10.03
C SER A 138 -3.34 16.85 -10.70
N PHE A 139 -3.91 15.81 -11.31
CA PHE A 139 -5.24 15.86 -11.89
C PHE A 139 -6.29 16.31 -10.87
N CYS A 140 -6.34 15.68 -9.70
CA CYS A 140 -7.31 16.02 -8.66
C CYS A 140 -7.16 17.47 -8.18
N ARG A 141 -5.92 17.93 -7.98
CA ARG A 141 -5.63 19.32 -7.57
C ARG A 141 -6.00 20.33 -8.64
N GLU A 142 -5.57 20.13 -9.87
CA GLU A 142 -5.87 21.01 -10.99
C GLU A 142 -7.37 21.09 -11.25
N PHE A 143 -8.06 19.95 -11.14
CA PHE A 143 -9.51 19.89 -11.23
C PHE A 143 -10.19 20.71 -10.13
N LEU A 144 -9.78 20.55 -8.88
CA LEU A 144 -10.33 21.30 -7.75
C LEU A 144 -10.09 22.81 -7.91
N ASN A 145 -8.88 23.20 -8.31
CA ASN A 145 -8.53 24.61 -8.58
C ASN A 145 -9.34 25.20 -9.73
N SER A 146 -9.61 24.41 -10.77
CA SER A 146 -10.45 24.83 -11.89
C SER A 146 -11.90 25.03 -11.45
N LEU A 147 -12.42 24.16 -10.59
CA LEU A 147 -13.77 24.29 -10.04
C LEU A 147 -13.91 25.48 -9.10
N SER A 148 -12.93 25.76 -8.24
CA SER A 148 -12.96 26.93 -7.35
C SER A 148 -12.90 28.22 -8.15
N SER A 149 -12.04 28.29 -9.16
CA SER A 149 -11.92 29.44 -10.08
C SER A 149 -13.20 29.68 -10.89
N ALA A 150 -13.85 28.61 -11.35
CA ALA A 150 -15.13 28.69 -12.07
C ALA A 150 -16.31 29.14 -11.20
N ARG A 151 -16.22 29.01 -9.87
CA ARG A 151 -17.21 29.58 -8.94
C ARG A 151 -17.01 31.07 -8.68
N ILE A 152 -15.78 31.56 -8.77
CA ILE A 152 -15.45 32.99 -8.55
C ILE A 152 -15.85 33.84 -9.76
N THR A 153 -16.00 33.24 -10.94
CA THR A 153 -16.32 33.93 -12.20
C THR A 153 -17.82 33.96 -12.55
N LYS A 154 -18.72 33.57 -11.63
CA LYS A 154 -20.18 33.68 -11.80
C LYS A 154 -20.82 34.53 -10.73
#